data_AF-A0A4R0KJX5-F1
#
_entry.id   AF-A0A4R0KJX5-F1
#
_cell.length_a   1.000
_cell.length_b   1.000
_cell.length_c   1.000
_cell.angle_alpha   90.00
_cell.angle_beta   90.00
_cell.angle_gamma   90.00
#
_symmetry.space_group_name_H-M   'P 1'
#
loop_
_entity.id
_entity.type
_entity.pdbx_description
1 polymer ?
#
loop_
_entity_poly.entity_id
_entity_poly.type
_entity_poly.pdbx_seq_one_letter_code
_entity_poly.pdbx_strand_id
1 'polypeptide(L)'
;MADVIFDKRDQLDRIVAGLLQGETIIAVYDATGGGTGFIGLTNTRVIIQDNSFLGKQAAVTSIPYSRIRSVSYVSDKNLLGKFASSSTIAIDTGGKTYEVAFRGHEKARHAHDVILWNMLQGSGR
;
A
#
# COMPACT_ATOMS: atom_id res chain seq x y z
N MET A 1 -14.73 -5.40 -16.95
CA MET A 1 -13.59 -5.08 -16.07
C MET A 1 -14.14 -4.08 -15.06
N ALA A 2 -14.12 -4.38 -13.76
CA ALA A 2 -14.53 -3.39 -12.76
C ALA A 2 -13.60 -2.16 -12.89
N ASP A 3 -14.13 -0.96 -12.64
CA ASP A 3 -13.34 0.27 -12.65
C ASP A 3 -12.28 0.18 -11.55
N VAL A 4 -11.05 -0.16 -11.95
CA VAL A 4 -9.90 -0.19 -11.05
C VAL A 4 -9.63 1.23 -10.58
N ILE A 5 -9.54 1.44 -9.28
CA ILE A 5 -9.23 2.77 -8.72
C ILE A 5 -7.74 3.04 -8.92
N PHE A 6 -7.37 4.11 -9.61
CA PHE A 6 -5.96 4.50 -9.74
C PHE A 6 -5.73 6.01 -9.79
N ASP A 7 -4.54 6.44 -9.35
CA ASP A 7 -4.13 7.85 -9.41
C ASP A 7 -3.40 8.21 -10.70
N LYS A 8 -2.53 7.31 -11.18
CA LYS A 8 -1.72 7.52 -12.38
C LYS A 8 -1.71 6.27 -13.26
N ARG A 9 -1.89 6.49 -14.57
CA ARG A 9 -2.01 5.39 -15.54
C ARG A 9 -0.72 4.59 -15.69
N ASP A 10 0.43 5.25 -15.71
CA ASP A 10 1.73 4.58 -15.85
C ASP A 10 2.04 3.64 -14.68
N GLN A 11 1.59 3.99 -13.47
CA GLN A 11 1.74 3.14 -12.28
C GLN A 11 0.81 1.93 -12.33
N LEU A 12 -0.42 2.11 -12.82
CA LEU A 12 -1.33 1.01 -13.09
C LEU A 12 -0.72 0.05 -14.11
N ASP A 13 -0.21 0.55 -15.24
CA ASP A 13 0.35 -0.28 -16.30
C ASP A 13 1.58 -1.08 -15.80
N ARG A 14 2.40 -0.50 -14.91
CA ARG A 14 3.50 -1.23 -14.24
C ARG A 14 3.01 -2.40 -13.39
N ILE A 15 1.92 -2.23 -12.64
CA ILE A 15 1.35 -3.31 -11.83
C ILE A 15 0.74 -4.38 -12.74
N VAL A 16 -0.02 -3.96 -13.77
CA VAL A 16 -0.63 -4.88 -14.75
C VAL A 16 0.42 -5.79 -15.40
N ALA A 17 1.58 -5.23 -15.77
CA ALA A 17 2.68 -5.99 -16.36
C ALA A 17 3.29 -7.04 -15.40
N GLY A 18 3.14 -6.86 -14.09
CA GLY A 18 3.66 -7.76 -13.04
C GLY A 18 2.61 -8.65 -12.38
N LEU A 19 1.36 -8.64 -12.84
CA LEU A 19 0.28 -9.46 -12.28
C LEU A 19 0.50 -10.94 -12.52
N LEU A 20 0.20 -11.74 -11.51
CA LEU A 20 0.14 -13.19 -11.63
C LEU A 20 -1.19 -13.64 -12.23
N GLN A 21 -1.22 -14.86 -12.76
CA GLN A 21 -2.46 -15.45 -13.27
C GLN A 21 -3.52 -15.52 -12.16
N GLY A 22 -4.72 -14.99 -12.43
CA GLY A 22 -5.82 -14.95 -11.46
C GLY A 22 -5.70 -13.83 -10.40
N GLU A 23 -4.62 -13.05 -10.42
CA GLU A 23 -4.47 -11.86 -9.59
C GLU A 23 -5.29 -10.70 -10.19
N THR A 24 -6.01 -9.97 -9.34
CA THR A 24 -6.84 -8.82 -9.73
C THR A 24 -6.46 -7.60 -8.92
N ILE A 25 -6.46 -6.43 -9.56
CA ILE A 25 -6.13 -5.16 -8.93
C ILE A 25 -7.38 -4.60 -8.25
N ILE A 26 -7.21 -4.18 -6.99
CA ILE A 26 -8.23 -3.47 -6.20
C ILE A 26 -8.02 -1.96 -6.37
N ALA A 27 -6.80 -1.46 -6.12
CA ALA A 27 -6.47 -0.05 -6.27
C ALA A 27 -4.96 0.20 -6.49
N VAL A 28 -4.62 1.37 -7.08
CA VAL A 28 -3.25 1.84 -7.27
C VAL A 28 -3.14 3.33 -6.90
N TYR A 29 -2.38 3.66 -5.86
CA TYR A 29 -2.24 5.04 -5.40
C TYR A 29 -0.81 5.56 -5.58
N ASP A 30 -0.71 6.79 -6.10
CA ASP A 30 0.55 7.53 -6.19
C ASP A 30 0.89 8.04 -4.80
N ALA A 31 2.07 7.67 -4.31
CA ALA A 31 2.53 8.12 -3.02
C ALA A 31 3.11 9.54 -3.15
N THR A 32 2.89 10.38 -2.14
CA THR A 32 3.33 11.79 -2.14
C THR A 32 4.65 12.04 -1.42
N GLY A 33 5.15 11.06 -0.67
CA GLY A 33 6.41 11.15 0.08
C GLY A 33 7.63 10.75 -0.75
N GLY A 34 8.82 11.24 -0.40
CA GLY A 34 10.05 10.98 -1.17
C GLY A 34 10.54 9.52 -1.16
N GLY A 35 10.16 8.72 -0.15
CA GLY A 35 10.63 7.34 0.01
C GLY A 35 9.85 6.30 -0.81
N THR A 36 8.57 6.55 -1.07
CA THR A 36 7.67 5.60 -1.73
C THR A 36 7.12 6.21 -3.02
N GLY A 37 7.21 5.51 -4.14
CA GLY A 37 6.68 5.96 -5.43
C GLY A 37 5.18 5.69 -5.58
N PHE A 38 4.75 4.45 -5.34
CA PHE A 38 3.33 4.07 -5.39
C PHE A 38 3.05 2.85 -4.52
N ILE A 39 1.78 2.63 -4.25
CA ILE A 39 1.24 1.39 -3.67
C ILE A 39 0.17 0.80 -4.59
N GLY A 40 0.32 -0.48 -4.92
CA GLY A 40 -0.67 -1.32 -5.57
C GLY A 40 -1.28 -2.30 -4.58
N LEU A 41 -2.60 -2.43 -4.62
CA LEU A 41 -3.36 -3.37 -3.79
C LEU A 41 -4.03 -4.37 -4.72
N THR A 42 -3.73 -5.66 -4.53
CA THR A 42 -4.36 -6.75 -5.29
C THR A 42 -5.14 -7.67 -4.35
N ASN A 43 -5.84 -8.64 -4.91
CA ASN A 43 -6.48 -9.69 -4.11
C ASN A 43 -5.49 -10.67 -3.44
N THR A 44 -4.17 -10.57 -3.67
CA THR A 44 -3.18 -11.53 -3.11
C THR A 44 -2.02 -10.87 -2.37
N ARG A 45 -1.67 -9.62 -2.69
CA ARG A 45 -0.51 -8.93 -2.10
C ARG A 45 -0.64 -7.41 -2.18
N VAL A 46 0.19 -6.74 -1.38
CA VAL A 46 0.55 -5.33 -1.57
C VAL A 46 1.80 -5.25 -2.45
N ILE A 47 1.82 -4.31 -3.40
CA ILE A 47 2.98 -4.01 -4.24
C ILE A 47 3.43 -2.58 -3.92
N ILE A 48 4.69 -2.38 -3.54
CA ILE A 48 5.22 -1.05 -3.19
C ILE A 48 6.43 -0.74 -4.04
N GLN A 49 6.44 0.41 -4.71
CA GLN A 49 7.67 0.96 -5.26
C GLN A 49 8.39 1.77 -4.18
N ASP A 50 9.53 1.26 -3.72
CA ASP A 50 10.43 1.96 -2.81
C ASP A 50 11.53 2.67 -3.62
N ASN A 51 11.53 4.01 -3.58
CA ASN A 51 12.51 4.85 -4.26
C ASN A 51 13.79 5.06 -3.45
N SER A 52 13.78 4.62 -2.18
CA SER A 52 14.89 4.72 -1.24
C SER A 52 15.65 3.40 -1.09
N PHE A 53 15.50 2.48 -2.05
CA PHE A 53 16.19 1.21 -2.03
C PHE A 53 17.70 1.39 -2.20
N LEU A 54 18.48 0.45 -1.64
CA LEU A 54 19.95 0.50 -1.52
C LEU A 54 20.65 1.28 -2.65
N GLY A 55 21.26 2.41 -2.30
CA GLY A 55 21.92 3.30 -3.27
C GLY A 55 20.94 4.26 -3.98
N LYS A 56 21.01 4.33 -5.30
CA LYS A 56 20.14 5.15 -6.17
C LYS A 56 19.09 4.30 -6.92
N GLN A 57 18.77 3.12 -6.40
CA GLN A 57 17.89 2.17 -7.07
C GLN A 57 16.45 2.33 -6.58
N ALA A 58 15.49 2.09 -7.47
CA ALA A 58 14.10 1.89 -7.09
C ALA A 58 13.78 0.40 -7.12
N ALA A 59 13.04 -0.09 -6.13
CA ALA A 59 12.62 -1.48 -6.06
C ALA A 59 11.10 -1.58 -6.05
N VAL A 60 10.53 -2.47 -6.88
CA VAL A 60 9.12 -2.86 -6.80
C VAL A 60 9.03 -4.12 -5.95
N THR A 61 8.55 -3.96 -4.72
CA THR A 61 8.48 -5.03 -3.73
C THR A 61 7.07 -5.61 -3.66
N SER A 62 6.95 -6.94 -3.73
CA SER A 62 5.71 -7.67 -3.49
C SER A 62 5.65 -8.19 -2.07
N ILE A 63 4.58 -7.86 -1.33
CA ILE A 63 4.39 -8.23 0.07
C ILE A 63 3.07 -9.00 0.18
N PRO A 64 3.11 -10.34 0.33
CA PRO A 64 1.91 -11.12 0.59
C PRO A 64 1.22 -10.66 1.87
N TYR A 65 -0.11 -10.63 1.90
CA TYR A 65 -0.86 -10.19 3.09
C TYR A 65 -0.53 -11.03 4.35
N SER A 66 -0.24 -12.32 4.19
CA SER A 66 0.18 -13.22 5.28
C SER A 66 1.56 -12.91 5.87
N ARG A 67 2.33 -12.00 5.26
CA ARG A 67 3.64 -11.53 5.75
C ARG A 67 3.57 -10.13 6.35
N ILE A 68 2.41 -9.48 6.32
CA ILE A 68 2.20 -8.20 6.99
C ILE A 68 1.85 -8.50 8.45
N ARG A 69 2.62 -7.94 9.39
CA ARG A 69 2.36 -8.11 10.83
C ARG A 69 1.37 -7.07 11.34
N SER A 70 1.44 -5.84 10.82
CA SER A 70 0.53 -4.76 11.18
C SER A 70 0.41 -3.70 10.09
N VAL A 71 -0.74 -3.02 10.06
CA VAL A 71 -0.97 -1.82 9.28
C VAL A 71 -1.54 -0.71 10.19
N SER A 72 -0.92 0.47 10.15
CA SER A 72 -1.19 1.57 11.08
C SER A 72 -1.47 2.87 10.33
N TYR A 73 -2.30 3.75 10.89
CA TYR A 73 -2.28 5.17 10.50
C TYR A 73 -1.10 5.88 11.16
N VAL A 74 -0.44 6.77 10.42
CA VAL A 74 0.68 7.56 10.92
C VAL A 74 0.25 9.01 11.02
N SER A 75 0.34 9.61 12.21
CA SER A 75 0.02 11.03 12.43
C SER A 75 0.96 11.62 13.47
N ASP A 76 1.17 12.94 13.42
CA ASP A 76 1.94 13.63 14.44
C ASP A 76 1.34 13.42 15.83
N LYS A 77 2.21 13.36 16.85
CA LYS A 77 1.84 13.08 18.25
C LYS A 77 0.77 14.03 18.81
N ASN A 78 0.69 15.25 18.27
CA ASN A 78 -0.26 16.26 18.71
C ASN A 78 -1.65 16.14 18.03
N LEU A 79 -1.82 15.19 17.09
CA LEU A 79 -3.03 14.98 16.29
C LEU A 79 -3.70 13.61 16.53
N LEU A 80 -3.27 12.85 17.56
CA LEU A 80 -3.77 11.48 17.84
C LEU A 80 -5.31 11.38 17.98
N GLY A 81 -6.03 12.46 18.27
CA GLY A 81 -7.50 12.43 18.32
C GLY A 81 -8.19 12.20 16.96
N LYS A 82 -7.46 12.23 15.83
CA LYS A 82 -8.03 12.16 14.47
C LYS A 82 -7.31 11.15 13.57
N PHE A 83 -7.06 9.92 14.04
CA PHE A 83 -6.42 8.89 13.21
C PHE A 83 -7.10 8.65 11.86
N ALA A 84 -8.44 8.74 11.82
CA ALA A 84 -9.22 8.59 10.59
C ALA A 84 -9.01 9.72 9.56
N SER A 85 -8.35 10.83 9.92
CA SER A 85 -7.97 11.89 8.99
C SER A 85 -6.49 11.87 8.61
N SER A 86 -5.73 10.86 9.05
CA SER A 86 -4.36 10.69 8.58
C SER A 86 -4.35 10.33 7.09
N SER A 87 -3.45 10.97 6.34
CA SER A 87 -3.18 10.66 4.94
C SER A 87 -1.97 9.73 4.78
N THR A 88 -1.50 9.07 5.84
CA THR A 88 -0.30 8.22 5.80
C THR A 88 -0.57 6.91 6.52
N ILE A 89 -0.16 5.79 5.92
CA ILE A 89 -0.16 4.49 6.57
C ILE A 89 1.26 3.95 6.70
N ALA A 90 1.48 3.10 7.70
CA ALA A 90 2.68 2.30 7.86
C ALA A 90 2.35 0.81 7.78
N ILE A 91 3.12 0.04 7.02
CA ILE A 91 3.00 -1.40 6.86
C ILE A 91 4.27 -2.05 7.41
N ASP A 92 4.15 -2.84 8.46
CA ASP A 92 5.28 -3.55 9.07
C ASP A 92 5.29 -5.03 8.68
N THR A 93 6.44 -5.53 8.25
CA THR A 93 6.60 -6.89 7.69
C THR A 93 7.55 -7.81 8.49
N GLY A 94 8.05 -7.41 9.65
CA GLY A 94 9.04 -8.22 10.38
C GLY A 94 10.35 -7.50 10.66
N GLY A 95 10.93 -6.96 9.59
CA GLY A 95 12.24 -6.31 9.60
C GLY A 95 12.28 -5.01 8.81
N LYS A 96 11.15 -4.58 8.24
CA LYS A 96 11.03 -3.32 7.52
C LYS A 96 9.63 -2.75 7.70
N THR A 97 9.56 -1.44 7.88
CA THR A 97 8.33 -0.66 7.85
C THR A 97 8.30 0.16 6.56
N TYR A 98 7.21 0.06 5.82
CA TYR A 98 6.95 0.87 4.63
C TYR A 98 5.95 1.96 5.00
N GLU A 99 6.36 3.22 4.87
CA GLU A 99 5.45 4.35 5.02
C GLU A 99 4.96 4.82 3.65
N VAL A 100 3.65 5.00 3.54
CA VAL A 100 2.99 5.44 2.32
C VAL A 100 2.10 6.64 2.65
N ALA A 101 2.48 7.80 2.11
CA ALA A 101 1.70 9.02 2.19
C ALA A 101 0.83 9.18 0.93
N PHE A 102 -0.42 9.55 1.10
CA PHE A 102 -1.44 9.63 0.05
C PHE A 102 -1.92 11.07 -0.18
N ARG A 103 -2.43 11.36 -1.37
CA ARG A 103 -3.23 12.56 -1.61
C ARG A 103 -4.64 12.38 -1.04
N GLY A 104 -4.80 12.73 0.24
CA GLY A 104 -6.08 12.70 0.95
C GLY A 104 -6.25 11.49 1.85
N HIS A 105 -6.96 11.69 2.96
CA HIS A 105 -7.16 10.68 4.00
C HIS A 105 -8.08 9.53 3.56
N GLU A 106 -9.01 9.76 2.63
CA GLU A 106 -9.88 8.70 2.10
C GLU A 106 -9.11 7.58 1.41
N LYS A 107 -8.03 7.91 0.69
CA LYS A 107 -7.17 6.92 0.02
C LYS A 107 -6.34 6.13 1.04
N ALA A 108 -5.79 6.83 2.03
CA ALA A 108 -5.11 6.18 3.14
C ALA A 108 -6.05 5.21 3.87
N ARG A 109 -7.30 5.63 4.09
CA ARG A 109 -8.34 4.79 4.69
C ARG A 109 -8.67 3.58 3.85
N HIS A 110 -8.96 3.76 2.57
CA HIS A 110 -9.25 2.64 1.68
C HIS A 110 -8.07 1.65 1.62
N ALA A 111 -6.84 2.15 1.51
CA ALA A 111 -5.66 1.30 1.51
C ALA A 111 -5.47 0.54 2.83
N HIS A 112 -5.65 1.21 3.98
CA HIS A 112 -5.61 0.60 5.30
C HIS A 112 -6.64 -0.53 5.43
N ASP A 113 -7.91 -0.24 5.10
CA ASP A 113 -9.02 -1.18 5.24
C ASP A 113 -8.84 -2.40 4.33
N VAL A 114 -8.39 -2.21 3.08
CA VAL A 114 -8.10 -3.32 2.15
C VAL A 114 -6.99 -4.21 2.70
N ILE A 115 -5.90 -3.63 3.22
CA ILE A 115 -4.80 -4.40 3.78
C ILE A 115 -5.27 -5.19 5.01
N LEU A 116 -5.94 -4.51 5.95
CA LEU A 116 -6.43 -5.12 7.18
C LEU A 116 -7.41 -6.27 6.88
N TRP A 117 -8.36 -6.04 5.97
CA TRP A 117 -9.32 -7.05 5.55
C TRP A 117 -8.64 -8.32 5.04
N ASN A 118 -7.65 -8.18 4.15
CA ASN A 118 -6.94 -9.32 3.59
C ASN A 118 -6.01 -10.02 4.61
N MET A 119 -5.43 -9.29 5.56
CA MET A 119 -4.67 -9.88 6.67
C MET A 119 -5.56 -10.78 7.55
N LEU A 120 -6.79 -10.34 7.83
CA LEU A 120 -7.73 -11.08 8.68
C LEU A 120 -8.31 -12.31 7.97
N GLN A 121 -8.54 -12.24 6.65
CA GLN A 121 -8.99 -13.38 5.85
C GLN A 121 -8.00 -14.57 5.90
N GLY A 122 -6.69 -14.30 5.97
CA GLY A 122 -5.65 -15.32 6.06
C GLY A 122 -5.47 -15.92 7.46
N SER A 123 -6.07 -15.31 8.49
CA SER A 123 -5.88 -15.70 9.90
C SER A 123 -6.90 -16.72 10.41
N GLY A 124 -7.86 -17.13 9.56
CA GLY A 124 -8.95 -18.04 9.88
C GLY A 124 -8.87 -19.43 9.22
N ARG A 125 -7.69 -19.84 8.74
CA ARG A 125 -7.45 -21.17 8.16
C ARG A 125 -6.32 -21.89 8.88
#